data_AF-A0A9E2CJD2-F1
#
_entry.id   AF-A0A9E2CJD2-F1
#
_cell.length_a   1.000
_cell.length_b   1.000
_cell.length_c   1.000
_cell.angle_alpha   90.00
_cell.angle_beta   90.00
_cell.angle_gamma   90.00
#
_symmetry.space_group_name_H-M   'P 1'
#
loop_
_entity.id
_entity.type
_entity.pdbx_description
1 polymer ?
#
loop_
_entity_poly.entity_id
_entity_poly.type
_entity_poly.pdbx_seq_one_letter_code
_entity_poly.pdbx_strand_id
1 'polypeptide(L)'
;SHFPLSGAQLMARRPSARPTMDQLAFELRAELRSILRQFDELRRPISQFARCPDPGPGQPPFCVLFDNRPHRRITGMRTQMKKVELPDERIVDAVLSLAKSIWHLKDRLHQWVRAHKLPDDVKSHAEGCPALLIAADLANWKKHGRSENVSGQRPRPGLVEFDTSQSGVVEFFYNGATKEKELLVTNPEPIKFTVPVLTDAGDSQLGDAVEMLAQAFEHWKPLIRKVNALGDMQNPETRELARRLFPSEDDD
;
A
#
# COMPACT_ATOMS: atom_id res chain seq x y z
N SER A 1 -25.66 30.11 47.15
CA SER A 1 -25.94 28.94 46.29
C SER A 1 -26.73 29.39 45.09
N HIS A 2 -26.16 29.27 43.88
CA HIS A 2 -26.79 29.18 42.55
C HIS A 2 -25.91 29.86 41.50
N PHE A 3 -25.13 29.04 40.80
CA PHE A 3 -24.61 29.36 39.47
C PHE A 3 -25.60 28.80 38.44
N PRO A 4 -26.05 29.57 37.45
CA PRO A 4 -26.73 28.99 36.30
C PRO A 4 -25.66 28.47 35.31
N LEU A 5 -25.66 27.16 35.12
CA LEU A 5 -25.18 26.50 33.90
C LEU A 5 -26.09 26.91 32.76
N SER A 6 -25.55 27.40 31.63
CA SER A 6 -26.18 27.26 30.32
C SER A 6 -25.30 27.90 29.23
N GLY A 7 -24.58 27.06 28.49
CA GLY A 7 -23.87 27.46 27.29
C GLY A 7 -23.40 26.28 26.45
N ALA A 8 -24.13 25.16 26.48
CA ALA A 8 -23.91 24.07 25.54
C ALA A 8 -24.39 24.53 24.16
N GLN A 9 -23.50 25.15 23.40
CA GLN A 9 -23.66 25.33 21.96
C GLN A 9 -23.66 23.95 21.31
N LEU A 10 -24.86 23.37 21.20
CA LEU A 10 -25.16 22.33 20.21
C LEU A 10 -24.90 22.93 18.83
N MET A 11 -23.68 22.72 18.31
CA MET A 11 -23.44 22.90 16.88
C MET A 11 -24.24 21.83 16.14
N ALA A 12 -25.46 22.21 15.75
CA ALA A 12 -26.25 21.48 14.78
C ALA A 12 -25.40 21.35 13.50
N ARG A 13 -24.77 20.19 13.32
CA ARG A 13 -24.14 19.81 12.06
C ARG A 13 -25.22 19.90 10.99
N ARG A 14 -25.12 20.92 10.13
CA ARG A 14 -25.98 21.05 8.94
C ARG A 14 -25.96 19.70 8.21
N PRO A 15 -27.12 19.18 7.77
CA PRO A 15 -27.14 17.96 6.97
C PRO A 15 -26.28 18.19 5.74
N SER A 16 -25.18 17.46 5.63
CA SER A 16 -24.31 17.50 4.46
C SER A 16 -25.16 17.14 3.24
N ALA A 17 -25.19 18.02 2.24
CA ALA A 17 -25.89 17.75 0.99
C ALA A 17 -25.42 16.39 0.43
N ARG A 18 -26.37 15.60 -0.10
CA ARG A 18 -26.01 14.33 -0.76
C ARG A 18 -25.09 14.65 -1.94
N PRO A 19 -23.99 13.90 -2.13
CA PRO A 19 -23.07 14.15 -3.23
C PRO A 19 -23.79 13.96 -4.57
N THR A 20 -23.41 14.77 -5.56
CA THR A 20 -23.93 14.64 -6.93
C THR A 20 -23.31 13.44 -7.64
N MET A 21 -23.91 13.01 -8.75
CA MET A 21 -23.37 11.91 -9.57
C MET A 21 -21.97 12.20 -10.07
N ASP A 22 -21.72 13.44 -10.52
CA ASP A 22 -20.41 13.86 -11.00
C ASP A 22 -19.37 13.85 -9.89
N GLN A 23 -19.75 14.25 -8.68
CA GLN A 23 -18.88 14.19 -7.49
C GLN A 23 -18.51 12.75 -7.15
N LEU A 24 -19.49 11.84 -7.13
CA LEU A 24 -19.23 10.42 -6.88
C LEU A 24 -18.30 9.81 -7.95
N ALA A 25 -18.54 10.14 -9.23
CA ALA A 25 -17.71 9.67 -10.33
C ALA A 25 -16.27 10.18 -10.21
N PHE A 26 -16.11 11.47 -9.89
CA PHE A 26 -14.82 12.10 -9.68
C PHE A 26 -14.05 11.46 -8.51
N GLU A 27 -14.70 11.30 -7.36
CA GLU A 27 -14.08 10.69 -6.18
C GLU A 27 -13.66 9.24 -6.44
N LEU A 28 -14.49 8.46 -7.15
CA LEU A 28 -14.14 7.10 -7.51
C LEU A 28 -12.93 7.04 -8.45
N ARG A 29 -12.91 7.86 -9.51
CA ARG A 29 -11.75 7.94 -10.43
C ARG A 29 -10.49 8.40 -9.70
N ALA A 30 -10.60 9.36 -8.78
CA ALA A 30 -9.47 9.81 -7.97
C ALA A 30 -8.91 8.68 -7.08
N GLU A 31 -9.78 7.90 -6.43
CA GLU A 31 -9.37 6.75 -5.61
C GLU A 31 -8.67 5.69 -6.47
N LEU A 32 -9.25 5.33 -7.62
CA LEU A 32 -8.67 4.35 -8.54
C LEU A 32 -7.30 4.78 -9.07
N ARG A 33 -7.13 6.07 -9.43
CA ARG A 33 -5.81 6.62 -9.81
C ARG A 33 -4.81 6.53 -8.66
N SER A 34 -5.24 6.85 -7.45
CA SER A 34 -4.39 6.76 -6.26
C SER A 34 -3.94 5.32 -6.00
N ILE A 35 -4.82 4.33 -6.14
CA ILE A 35 -4.51 2.91 -6.01
C ILE A 35 -3.49 2.48 -7.07
N LEU A 36 -3.72 2.80 -8.34
CA LEU A 36 -2.81 2.45 -9.43
C LEU A 36 -1.41 3.07 -9.24
N ARG A 37 -1.34 4.35 -8.85
CA ARG A 37 -0.07 5.02 -8.56
C ARG A 37 0.68 4.34 -7.40
N GLN A 38 -0.04 3.99 -6.33
CA GLN A 38 0.55 3.28 -5.18
C GLN A 38 1.10 1.90 -5.58
N PHE A 39 0.43 1.17 -6.48
CA PHE A 39 0.98 -0.07 -7.05
C PHE A 39 2.26 0.18 -7.86
N ASP A 40 2.27 1.18 -8.74
CA ASP A 40 3.46 1.52 -9.54
C ASP A 40 4.66 1.86 -8.63
N GLU A 41 4.41 2.58 -7.54
CA GLU A 41 5.42 2.96 -6.55
C GLU A 41 5.93 1.74 -5.75
N LEU A 42 5.03 0.87 -5.28
CA LEU A 42 5.39 -0.31 -4.49
C LEU A 42 6.03 -1.43 -5.30
N ARG A 43 5.77 -1.51 -6.60
CA ARG A 43 6.42 -2.49 -7.51
C ARG A 43 7.76 -2.00 -8.05
N ARG A 44 8.08 -0.71 -7.89
CA ARG A 44 9.33 -0.16 -8.38
C ARG A 44 10.50 -0.65 -7.52
N PRO A 45 11.51 -1.32 -8.11
CA PRO A 45 12.72 -1.69 -7.38
C PRO A 45 13.45 -0.45 -6.86
N ILE A 46 14.22 -0.60 -5.78
CA ILE A 46 15.10 0.46 -5.29
C ILE A 46 16.27 0.59 -6.26
N SER A 47 16.33 1.71 -6.96
CA SER A 47 17.34 1.97 -7.99
C SER A 47 18.21 3.20 -7.70
N GLN A 48 18.06 3.80 -6.51
CA GLN A 48 18.82 5.00 -6.13
C GLN A 48 20.02 4.61 -5.27
N PHE A 49 21.21 4.93 -5.79
CA PHE A 49 22.48 4.63 -5.13
C PHE A 49 23.35 5.88 -5.11
N ALA A 50 24.11 6.06 -4.02
CA ALA A 50 25.18 7.05 -3.94
C ALA A 50 26.52 6.32 -3.88
N ARG A 51 27.55 6.89 -4.53
CA ARG A 51 28.91 6.38 -4.39
C ARG A 51 29.47 6.80 -3.03
N CYS A 52 30.06 5.85 -2.30
CA CYS A 52 30.79 6.14 -1.07
C CYS A 52 32.07 6.92 -1.43
N PRO A 53 32.36 8.05 -0.76
CA PRO A 53 33.49 8.91 -1.13
C PRO A 53 34.86 8.28 -0.81
N ASP A 54 34.95 7.48 0.25
CA ASP A 54 36.17 6.80 0.67
C ASP A 54 35.83 5.38 1.18
N PRO A 55 35.51 4.43 0.27
CA PRO A 55 35.28 3.05 0.67
C PRO A 55 36.62 2.49 1.15
N GLY A 56 36.71 2.16 2.44
CA GLY A 56 37.88 1.50 2.99
C GLY A 56 38.16 0.18 2.26
N PRO A 57 39.36 -0.41 2.44
CA PRO A 57 39.72 -1.65 1.79
C PRO A 57 38.66 -2.75 1.99
N GLY A 58 38.14 -3.29 0.89
CA GLY A 58 37.12 -4.34 0.89
C GLY A 58 35.71 -3.90 1.29
N GLN A 59 35.43 -2.59 1.35
CA GLN A 59 34.07 -2.07 1.55
C GLN A 59 33.31 -1.95 0.22
N PRO A 60 32.01 -2.26 0.20
CA PRO A 60 31.19 -2.03 -0.97
C PRO A 60 31.13 -0.51 -1.30
N PRO A 61 31.36 -0.09 -2.57
CA PRO A 61 31.51 1.32 -2.92
C PRO A 61 30.20 2.09 -3.12
N PHE A 62 29.03 1.43 -3.03
CA PHE A 62 27.74 2.07 -3.24
C PHE A 62 26.85 1.95 -2.01
N CYS A 63 26.19 3.05 -1.64
CA CYS A 63 25.18 3.11 -0.60
C CYS A 63 23.78 3.19 -1.22
N VAL A 64 22.87 2.35 -0.76
CA VAL A 64 21.45 2.35 -1.14
C VAL A 64 20.76 3.53 -0.46
N LEU A 65 20.11 4.39 -1.25
CA LEU A 65 19.43 5.57 -0.74
C LEU A 65 17.98 5.24 -0.35
N PHE A 66 17.77 4.89 0.92
CA PHE A 66 16.41 4.69 1.45
C PHE A 66 15.66 6.01 1.63
N ASP A 67 16.28 7.03 2.23
CA ASP A 67 15.60 8.23 2.73
C ASP A 67 16.32 9.56 2.43
N ASN A 68 17.07 9.64 1.33
CA ASN A 68 17.88 10.81 0.93
C ASN A 68 18.83 11.33 2.01
N ARG A 69 19.10 10.55 3.06
CA ARG A 69 20.07 10.92 4.10
C ARG A 69 21.49 10.72 3.57
N PRO A 70 22.44 11.60 3.97
CA PRO A 70 23.84 11.40 3.62
C PRO A 70 24.37 10.11 4.25
N HIS A 71 25.17 9.38 3.49
CA HIS A 71 25.88 8.19 3.97
C HIS A 71 26.70 8.51 5.21
N ARG A 72 26.62 7.64 6.23
CA ARG A 72 27.50 7.69 7.39
C ARG A 72 28.47 6.53 7.33
N ARG A 73 29.64 6.74 7.92
CA ARG A 73 30.62 5.66 8.04
C ARG A 73 30.09 4.60 9.00
N ILE A 74 29.51 3.54 8.46
CA ILE A 74 29.06 2.38 9.22
C ILE A 74 30.17 1.33 9.32
N THR A 75 30.09 0.51 10.36
CA THR A 75 30.85 -0.75 10.48
C THR A 75 29.83 -1.85 10.72
N GLY A 76 29.51 -2.59 9.66
CA GLY A 76 28.52 -3.65 9.66
C GLY A 76 29.12 -5.02 9.40
N MET A 77 28.26 -6.04 9.44
CA MET A 77 28.61 -7.38 8.98
C MET A 77 28.73 -7.36 7.45
N ARG A 78 29.86 -7.86 6.93
CA ARG A 78 30.10 -8.00 5.49
C ARG A 78 29.90 -9.44 5.08
N THR A 79 29.02 -9.66 4.13
CA THR A 79 28.72 -11.00 3.66
C THR A 79 28.07 -10.96 2.28
N GLN A 80 28.06 -12.08 1.59
CA GLN A 80 27.30 -12.23 0.36
C GLN A 80 25.95 -12.85 0.74
N MET A 81 24.93 -12.00 0.85
CA MET A 81 23.57 -12.42 1.14
C MET A 81 22.71 -12.29 -0.10
N LYS A 82 21.88 -13.30 -0.36
CA LYS A 82 20.87 -13.24 -1.43
C LYS A 82 19.67 -12.39 -1.03
N LYS A 83 19.40 -12.32 0.27
CA LYS A 83 18.28 -11.58 0.85
C LYS A 83 18.73 -10.87 2.13
N VAL A 84 18.22 -9.67 2.34
CA VAL A 84 18.38 -8.92 3.58
C VAL A 84 17.00 -8.51 4.07
N GLU A 85 16.67 -8.86 5.31
CA GLU A 85 15.41 -8.48 5.95
C GLU A 85 15.64 -7.26 6.84
N LEU A 86 14.94 -6.16 6.56
CA LEU A 86 15.08 -4.93 7.35
C LEU A 86 13.70 -4.31 7.60
N PRO A 87 13.50 -3.65 8.74
CA PRO A 87 12.35 -2.79 8.91
C PRO A 87 12.43 -1.60 7.94
N ASP A 88 11.34 -1.34 7.24
CA ASP A 88 11.15 -0.16 6.39
C ASP A 88 9.76 0.40 6.62
N GLU A 89 9.66 1.36 7.55
CA GLU A 89 8.38 1.95 7.91
C GLU A 89 7.72 2.66 6.72
N ARG A 90 8.50 3.25 5.80
CA ARG A 90 7.95 3.93 4.63
C ARG A 90 7.27 2.94 3.68
N ILE A 91 7.94 1.83 3.36
CA ILE A 91 7.38 0.79 2.51
C ILE A 91 6.18 0.14 3.19
N VAL A 92 6.29 -0.20 4.48
CA VAL A 92 5.18 -0.78 5.25
C VAL A 92 3.98 0.19 5.31
N ASP A 93 4.20 1.48 5.58
CA ASP A 93 3.14 2.48 5.62
C ASP A 93 2.46 2.68 4.28
N ALA A 94 3.21 2.58 3.18
CA ALA A 94 2.68 2.63 1.82
C ALA A 94 1.83 1.40 1.51
N VAL A 95 2.27 0.19 1.89
CA VAL A 95 1.46 -1.04 1.79
C VAL A 95 0.15 -0.92 2.56
N LEU A 96 0.20 -0.45 3.81
CA LEU A 96 -1.00 -0.29 4.65
C LEU A 96 -1.92 0.83 4.14
N SER A 97 -1.35 1.88 3.54
CA SER A 97 -2.11 2.93 2.84
C SER A 97 -2.85 2.36 1.64
N LEU A 98 -2.18 1.56 0.82
CA LEU A 98 -2.77 0.89 -0.33
C LEU A 98 -3.89 -0.07 0.10
N ALA A 99 -3.66 -0.88 1.13
CA ALA A 99 -4.67 -1.77 1.71
C ALA A 99 -5.93 -1.01 2.11
N LYS A 100 -5.77 0.13 2.79
CA LYS A 100 -6.87 1.01 3.17
C LYS A 100 -7.63 1.57 1.96
N SER A 101 -6.92 2.05 0.94
CA SER A 101 -7.54 2.55 -0.29
C SER A 101 -8.35 1.47 -1.00
N ILE A 102 -7.80 0.26 -1.16
CA ILE A 102 -8.49 -0.88 -1.78
C ILE A 102 -9.72 -1.28 -0.98
N TRP A 103 -9.62 -1.32 0.36
CA TRP A 103 -10.77 -1.63 1.21
C TRP A 103 -11.86 -0.57 1.14
N HIS A 104 -11.49 0.71 1.20
CA HIS A 104 -12.42 1.84 1.13
C HIS A 104 -13.08 2.00 -0.25
N LEU A 105 -12.54 1.38 -1.30
CA LEU A 105 -13.20 1.33 -2.60
C LEU A 105 -14.60 0.70 -2.52
N LYS A 106 -14.81 -0.24 -1.58
CA LYS A 106 -16.13 -0.79 -1.24
C LYS A 106 -17.14 0.32 -0.94
N ASP A 107 -16.79 1.29 -0.11
CA ASP A 107 -17.71 2.35 0.30
C ASP A 107 -18.05 3.28 -0.86
N ARG A 108 -17.06 3.55 -1.74
CA ARG A 108 -17.27 4.34 -2.96
C ARG A 108 -18.18 3.63 -3.96
N LEU A 109 -17.97 2.34 -4.19
CA LEU A 109 -18.82 1.52 -5.04
C LEU A 109 -20.22 1.37 -4.47
N HIS A 110 -20.36 1.22 -3.15
CA HIS A 110 -21.67 1.16 -2.50
C HIS A 110 -22.45 2.48 -2.65
N GLN A 111 -21.78 3.63 -2.49
CA GLN A 111 -22.38 4.94 -2.76
C GLN A 111 -22.83 5.06 -4.23
N TRP A 112 -22.00 4.62 -5.17
CA TRP A 112 -22.30 4.63 -6.60
C TRP A 112 -23.53 3.78 -6.97
N VAL A 113 -23.54 2.51 -6.54
CA VAL A 113 -24.64 1.56 -6.76
C VAL A 113 -25.95 2.09 -6.19
N ARG A 114 -25.91 2.63 -4.96
CA ARG A 114 -27.09 3.22 -4.31
C ARG A 114 -27.62 4.44 -5.05
N ALA A 115 -26.73 5.31 -5.53
CA ALA A 115 -27.12 6.51 -6.27
C ALA A 115 -27.81 6.17 -7.61
N HIS A 116 -27.35 5.10 -8.28
CA HIS A 116 -27.94 4.59 -9.53
C HIS A 116 -29.09 3.60 -9.33
N LYS A 117 -29.44 3.25 -8.08
CA LYS A 117 -30.44 2.24 -7.73
C LYS A 117 -30.16 0.88 -8.39
N LEU A 118 -28.89 0.50 -8.49
CA LEU A 118 -28.48 -0.79 -9.03
C LEU A 118 -28.71 -1.89 -7.97
N PRO A 119 -29.06 -3.13 -8.38
CA PRO A 119 -29.38 -4.22 -7.46
C PRO A 119 -28.15 -4.92 -6.86
N ASP A 120 -26.93 -4.53 -7.26
CA ASP A 120 -25.69 -5.19 -6.87
C ASP A 120 -25.37 -5.03 -5.37
N ASP A 121 -25.07 -6.15 -4.71
CA ASP A 121 -24.61 -6.14 -3.32
C ASP A 121 -23.08 -6.06 -3.23
N VAL A 122 -22.59 -4.83 -3.08
CA VAL A 122 -21.15 -4.52 -2.95
C VAL A 122 -20.52 -5.19 -1.72
N LYS A 123 -21.28 -5.37 -0.63
CA LYS A 123 -20.76 -5.98 0.60
C LYS A 123 -20.55 -7.47 0.39
N SER A 124 -21.57 -8.17 -0.10
CA SER A 124 -21.47 -9.59 -0.44
C SER A 124 -20.37 -9.85 -1.47
N HIS A 125 -20.20 -8.96 -2.46
CA HIS A 125 -19.09 -9.04 -3.43
C HIS A 125 -17.72 -8.99 -2.75
N ALA A 126 -17.54 -8.12 -1.76
CA ALA A 126 -16.29 -7.99 -1.00
C ALA A 126 -16.01 -9.23 -0.13
N GLU A 127 -17.04 -9.73 0.55
CA GLU A 127 -16.94 -10.88 1.46
C GLU A 127 -16.58 -12.19 0.74
N GLY A 128 -16.88 -12.29 -0.57
CA GLY A 128 -16.48 -13.41 -1.41
C GLY A 128 -14.99 -13.50 -1.75
N CYS A 129 -14.14 -12.56 -1.31
CA CYS A 129 -12.71 -12.53 -1.63
C CYS A 129 -11.83 -12.50 -0.37
N PRO A 130 -11.10 -13.58 -0.05
CA PRO A 130 -10.19 -13.61 1.10
C PRO A 130 -9.14 -12.50 1.07
N ALA A 131 -8.60 -12.16 -0.11
CA ALA A 131 -7.61 -11.09 -0.24
C ALA A 131 -8.16 -9.71 0.14
N LEU A 132 -9.44 -9.43 -0.14
CA LEU A 132 -10.10 -8.20 0.30
C LEU A 132 -10.32 -8.17 1.82
N LEU A 133 -10.65 -9.31 2.43
CA LEU A 133 -10.78 -9.39 3.88
C LEU A 133 -9.43 -9.17 4.57
N ILE A 134 -8.34 -9.68 3.99
CA ILE A 134 -6.98 -9.43 4.47
C ILE A 134 -6.60 -7.96 4.28
N ALA A 135 -6.97 -7.33 3.15
CA ALA A 135 -6.77 -5.89 2.95
C ALA A 135 -7.52 -5.05 4.00
N ALA A 136 -8.74 -5.45 4.38
CA ALA A 136 -9.51 -4.83 5.44
C ALA A 136 -8.79 -4.89 6.79
N ASP A 137 -8.26 -6.06 7.14
CA ASP A 137 -7.56 -6.26 8.40
C ASP A 137 -6.24 -5.50 8.46
N LEU A 138 -5.48 -5.47 7.36
CA LEU A 138 -4.27 -4.64 7.24
C LEU A 138 -4.60 -3.15 7.38
N ALA A 139 -5.70 -2.68 6.78
CA ALA A 139 -6.16 -1.30 6.93
C ALA A 139 -6.53 -0.98 8.40
N ASN A 140 -7.14 -1.92 9.11
CA ASN A 140 -7.49 -1.81 10.52
C ASN A 140 -6.26 -1.83 11.44
N TRP A 141 -5.25 -2.66 11.12
CA TRP A 141 -3.99 -2.75 11.86
C TRP A 141 -3.33 -1.38 12.00
N LYS A 142 -3.25 -0.61 10.91
CA LYS A 142 -2.69 0.76 10.90
C LYS A 142 -3.43 1.71 11.84
N LYS A 143 -4.75 1.54 12.00
CA LYS A 143 -5.60 2.48 12.73
C LYS A 143 -5.62 2.21 14.23
N HIS A 144 -5.59 0.94 14.63
CA HIS A 144 -5.89 0.54 16.01
C HIS A 144 -4.79 -0.29 16.68
N GLY A 145 -3.74 -0.71 15.95
CA GLY A 145 -2.67 -1.56 16.46
C GLY A 145 -3.11 -3.00 16.78
N ARG A 146 -4.38 -3.22 17.14
CA ARG A 146 -5.13 -4.48 17.24
C ARG A 146 -6.63 -4.17 17.12
N SER A 147 -7.33 -4.57 16.06
CA SER A 147 -8.80 -4.54 16.02
C SER A 147 -9.42 -5.36 14.90
N GLU A 148 -10.66 -5.81 15.13
CA GLU A 148 -11.67 -6.31 14.19
C GLU A 148 -11.11 -7.06 12.99
N ASN A 149 -10.83 -8.33 13.24
CA ASN A 149 -10.36 -9.32 12.28
C ASN A 149 -11.55 -9.85 11.48
N VAL A 150 -11.73 -9.32 10.28
CA VAL A 150 -12.77 -9.72 9.33
C VAL A 150 -12.36 -11.00 8.61
N SER A 151 -11.06 -11.21 8.33
CA SER A 151 -10.57 -12.42 7.64
C SER A 151 -10.51 -13.66 8.54
N GLY A 152 -10.49 -13.48 9.86
CA GLY A 152 -10.19 -14.55 10.81
C GLY A 152 -8.69 -14.81 11.00
N GLN A 153 -7.80 -14.18 10.23
CA GLN A 153 -6.36 -14.51 10.20
C GLN A 153 -5.44 -13.55 10.97
N ARG A 154 -5.93 -12.37 11.36
CA ARG A 154 -5.13 -11.30 12.02
C ARG A 154 -3.82 -10.99 11.28
N PRO A 155 -3.89 -10.65 9.98
CA PRO A 155 -2.69 -10.37 9.19
C PRO A 155 -1.96 -9.13 9.70
N ARG A 156 -0.62 -9.18 9.68
CA ARG A 156 0.26 -8.04 9.92
C ARG A 156 1.42 -8.02 8.91
N PRO A 157 1.93 -6.84 8.52
CA PRO A 157 3.15 -6.78 7.73
C PRO A 157 4.35 -7.29 8.55
N GLY A 158 5.22 -8.07 7.92
CA GLY A 158 6.52 -8.50 8.44
C GLY A 158 7.64 -7.50 8.10
N LEU A 159 8.89 -7.94 8.25
CA LEU A 159 10.06 -7.18 7.82
C LEU A 159 10.15 -7.17 6.29
N VAL A 160 10.63 -6.08 5.70
CA VAL A 160 10.77 -5.99 4.25
C VAL A 160 11.96 -6.84 3.81
N GLU A 161 11.72 -7.76 2.89
CA GLU A 161 12.76 -8.61 2.30
C GLU A 161 13.31 -7.93 1.05
N PHE A 162 14.58 -7.55 1.06
CA PHE A 162 15.31 -7.00 -0.08
C PHE A 162 16.08 -8.10 -0.80
N ASP A 163 15.86 -8.27 -2.11
CA ASP A 163 16.60 -9.20 -2.97
C ASP A 163 17.95 -8.58 -3.37
N THR A 164 19.00 -8.98 -2.64
CA THR A 164 20.37 -8.51 -2.85
C THR A 164 21.22 -9.51 -3.63
N SER A 165 20.60 -10.49 -4.29
CA SER A 165 21.32 -11.56 -5.00
C SER A 165 22.26 -11.06 -6.11
N GLN A 166 21.97 -9.91 -6.71
CA GLN A 166 22.78 -9.27 -7.76
C GLN A 166 23.73 -8.19 -7.20
N SER A 167 23.65 -7.88 -5.90
CA SER A 167 24.33 -6.74 -5.28
C SER A 167 25.81 -7.02 -4.92
N GLY A 168 26.28 -8.26 -5.05
CA GLY A 168 27.64 -8.68 -4.67
C GLY A 168 27.81 -8.78 -3.16
N VAL A 169 28.94 -8.28 -2.61
CA VAL A 169 29.11 -8.15 -1.16
C VAL A 169 28.17 -7.05 -0.65
N VAL A 170 27.45 -7.37 0.42
CA VAL A 170 26.60 -6.44 1.13
C VAL A 170 27.16 -6.14 2.52
N GLU A 171 27.02 -4.90 2.96
CA GLU A 171 27.25 -4.49 4.35
C GLU A 171 26.02 -3.72 4.82
N PHE A 172 25.39 -4.14 5.90
CA PHE A 172 24.19 -3.48 6.41
C PHE A 172 24.36 -3.03 7.85
N PHE A 173 23.64 -1.97 8.19
CA PHE A 173 23.54 -1.42 9.53
C PHE A 173 22.09 -1.04 9.80
N TYR A 174 21.59 -1.39 10.99
CA TYR A 174 20.29 -0.95 11.47
C TYR A 174 20.38 -0.54 12.94
N ASN A 175 19.94 0.66 13.25
CA ASN A 175 19.80 1.15 14.61
C ASN A 175 18.31 1.16 14.99
N GLY A 176 17.88 0.22 15.82
CA GLY A 176 16.48 0.11 16.24
C GLY A 176 15.94 1.31 17.02
N ALA A 177 16.79 2.07 17.71
CA ALA A 177 16.36 3.23 18.50
C ALA A 177 16.10 4.45 17.60
N THR A 178 16.98 4.73 16.65
CA THR A 178 16.84 5.86 15.72
C THR A 178 16.08 5.49 14.44
N LYS A 179 15.81 4.19 14.23
CA LYS A 179 15.28 3.60 13.01
C LYS A 179 16.14 3.90 11.77
N GLU A 180 17.39 4.29 11.99
CA GLU A 180 18.34 4.55 10.92
C GLU A 180 18.81 3.23 10.34
N LYS A 181 18.94 3.19 9.01
CA LYS A 181 19.46 2.03 8.30
C LYS A 181 20.34 2.44 7.14
N GLU A 182 21.33 1.61 6.89
CA GLU A 182 22.20 1.74 5.73
C GLU A 182 22.46 0.36 5.14
N LEU A 183 22.49 0.31 3.81
CA LEU A 183 22.83 -0.87 3.04
C LEU A 183 23.87 -0.45 2.01
N LEU A 184 25.06 -1.02 2.11
CA LEU A 184 26.13 -0.88 1.14
C LEU A 184 26.15 -2.10 0.26
N VAL A 185 26.35 -1.88 -1.04
CA VAL A 185 26.37 -2.92 -2.07
C VAL A 185 27.56 -2.75 -3.00
N THR A 186 28.01 -3.86 -3.57
CA THR A 186 29.15 -3.88 -4.49
C THR A 186 28.71 -3.42 -5.88
N ASN A 187 27.55 -3.92 -6.30
CA ASN A 187 26.94 -3.62 -7.59
C ASN A 187 25.67 -2.80 -7.36
N PRO A 188 25.50 -1.63 -8.02
CA PRO A 188 24.32 -0.77 -7.87
C PRO A 188 23.16 -1.27 -8.76
N GLU A 189 22.89 -2.58 -8.71
CA GLU A 189 21.79 -3.20 -9.45
C GLU A 189 20.46 -2.95 -8.72
N PRO A 190 19.35 -2.64 -9.44
CA PRO A 190 18.05 -2.38 -8.81
C PRO A 190 17.62 -3.51 -7.87
N ILE A 191 17.32 -3.16 -6.62
CA ILE A 191 16.99 -4.10 -5.55
C ILE A 191 15.47 -4.25 -5.47
N LYS A 192 14.95 -5.44 -5.82
CA LYS A 192 13.54 -5.78 -5.62
C LYS A 192 13.27 -5.98 -4.14
N PHE A 193 12.03 -5.77 -3.72
CA PHE A 193 11.62 -6.07 -2.35
C PHE A 193 10.25 -6.74 -2.31
N THR A 194 9.99 -7.44 -1.21
CA THR A 194 8.67 -7.98 -0.87
C THR A 194 8.33 -7.65 0.57
N VAL A 195 7.05 -7.60 0.90
CA VAL A 195 6.56 -7.34 2.25
C VAL A 195 5.72 -8.55 2.68
N PRO A 196 6.29 -9.52 3.41
CA PRO A 196 5.55 -10.69 3.83
C PRO A 196 4.37 -10.29 4.73
N VAL A 197 3.22 -10.92 4.51
CA VAL A 197 2.08 -10.83 5.42
C VAL A 197 2.12 -12.03 6.36
N LEU A 198 2.21 -11.77 7.66
CA LEU A 198 2.31 -12.78 8.71
C LEU A 198 0.97 -12.92 9.45
N THR A 199 0.72 -14.10 10.01
CA THR A 199 -0.39 -14.34 10.94
C THR A 199 0.09 -14.37 12.39
N ASP A 200 -0.79 -13.97 13.33
CA ASP A 200 -0.50 -14.00 14.77
C ASP A 200 -0.26 -15.43 15.32
N ALA A 201 -0.74 -16.47 14.64
CA ALA A 201 -0.81 -17.84 15.18
C ALA A 201 0.49 -18.67 15.07
N GLY A 202 1.58 -18.10 14.55
CA GLY A 202 2.87 -18.80 14.48
C GLY A 202 3.82 -18.29 13.41
N ASP A 203 3.80 -16.98 13.13
CA ASP A 203 4.58 -16.33 12.06
C ASP A 203 4.45 -17.03 10.69
N SER A 204 3.35 -17.75 10.47
CA SER A 204 3.05 -18.35 9.17
C SER A 204 2.79 -17.23 8.18
N GLN A 205 3.55 -17.26 7.08
CA GLN A 205 3.46 -16.30 6.00
C GLN A 205 2.28 -16.64 5.08
N LEU A 206 1.42 -15.66 4.84
CA LEU A 206 0.29 -15.76 3.90
C LEU A 206 0.70 -15.49 2.46
N GLY A 207 1.71 -14.65 2.26
CA GLY A 207 2.19 -14.24 0.94
C GLY A 207 2.92 -12.90 0.98
N ASP A 208 3.18 -12.33 -0.20
CA ASP A 208 3.63 -10.94 -0.35
C ASP A 208 2.43 -9.98 -0.34
N ALA A 209 2.52 -8.91 0.45
CA ALA A 209 1.44 -7.97 0.63
C ALA A 209 1.06 -7.26 -0.67
N VAL A 210 2.03 -6.89 -1.51
CA VAL A 210 1.75 -6.16 -2.76
C VAL A 210 0.97 -7.07 -3.72
N GLU A 211 1.37 -8.33 -3.87
CA GLU A 211 0.65 -9.30 -4.70
C GLU A 211 -0.75 -9.65 -4.15
N MET A 212 -0.89 -9.81 -2.82
CA MET A 212 -2.22 -10.04 -2.22
C MET A 212 -3.15 -8.85 -2.42
N LEU A 213 -2.65 -7.62 -2.27
CA LEU A 213 -3.41 -6.41 -2.52
C LEU A 213 -3.76 -6.28 -4.01
N ALA A 214 -2.88 -6.72 -4.92
CA ALA A 214 -3.19 -6.78 -6.34
C ALA A 214 -4.38 -7.71 -6.60
N GLN A 215 -4.37 -8.92 -6.05
CA GLN A 215 -5.51 -9.86 -6.15
C GLN A 215 -6.80 -9.26 -5.59
N ALA A 216 -6.72 -8.59 -4.44
CA ALA A 216 -7.86 -7.89 -3.85
C ALA A 216 -8.41 -6.79 -4.77
N PHE A 217 -7.53 -6.03 -5.42
CA PHE A 217 -7.91 -4.99 -6.37
C PHE A 217 -8.50 -5.55 -7.68
N GLU A 218 -7.93 -6.63 -8.22
CA GLU A 218 -8.47 -7.35 -9.37
C GLU A 218 -9.91 -7.82 -9.10
N HIS A 219 -10.21 -8.27 -7.88
CA HIS A 219 -11.58 -8.68 -7.52
C HIS A 219 -12.61 -7.56 -7.62
N TRP A 220 -12.22 -6.29 -7.51
CA TRP A 220 -13.13 -5.16 -7.71
C TRP A 220 -13.45 -4.88 -9.18
N LYS A 221 -12.53 -5.22 -10.09
CA LYS A 221 -12.62 -4.86 -11.52
C LYS A 221 -13.90 -5.34 -12.22
N PRO A 222 -14.35 -6.61 -12.04
CA PRO A 222 -15.61 -7.05 -12.63
C PRO A 222 -16.81 -6.21 -12.20
N LEU A 223 -16.88 -5.86 -10.91
CA LEU A 223 -17.97 -5.03 -10.39
C LEU A 223 -17.89 -3.60 -10.95
N ILE A 224 -16.71 -2.98 -10.95
CA ILE A 224 -16.47 -1.64 -11.55
C ILE A 224 -16.97 -1.60 -12.99
N ARG A 225 -16.64 -2.63 -13.79
CA ARG A 225 -17.08 -2.75 -15.18
C ARG A 225 -18.60 -2.93 -15.26
N LYS A 226 -19.16 -3.86 -14.49
CA LYS A 226 -20.60 -4.19 -14.49
C LYS A 226 -21.48 -2.98 -14.16
N VAL A 227 -21.11 -2.20 -13.16
CA VAL A 227 -21.91 -1.02 -12.70
C VAL A 227 -21.55 0.27 -13.46
N ASN A 228 -20.73 0.16 -14.51
CA ASN A 228 -20.18 1.26 -15.28
C ASN A 228 -19.62 2.40 -14.41
N ALA A 229 -18.84 2.03 -13.38
CA ALA A 229 -18.48 2.94 -12.31
C ALA A 229 -17.57 4.10 -12.76
N LEU A 230 -16.86 3.92 -13.87
CA LEU A 230 -15.95 4.94 -14.41
C LEU A 230 -16.71 6.13 -15.04
N GLY A 231 -17.98 5.93 -15.43
CA GLY A 231 -18.86 6.96 -15.98
C GLY A 231 -18.67 7.19 -17.48
N ASP A 232 -18.69 8.46 -17.90
CA ASP A 232 -18.64 8.85 -19.31
C ASP A 232 -17.28 8.57 -19.96
N MET A 233 -17.27 7.68 -20.96
CA MET A 233 -16.11 7.31 -21.76
C MET A 233 -15.68 8.38 -22.77
N GLN A 234 -16.43 9.48 -22.97
CA GLN A 234 -15.95 10.62 -23.75
C GLN A 234 -14.89 11.42 -22.98
N ASN A 235 -14.90 11.34 -21.65
CA ASN A 235 -13.90 11.99 -20.82
C ASN A 235 -12.51 11.33 -21.03
N PRO A 236 -11.46 12.08 -21.42
CA PRO A 236 -10.11 11.53 -21.62
C PRO A 236 -9.52 10.85 -20.38
N GLU A 237 -9.78 11.37 -19.19
CA GLU A 237 -9.34 10.76 -17.93
C GLU A 237 -9.98 9.39 -17.71
N THR A 238 -11.29 9.29 -17.98
CA THR A 238 -12.03 8.02 -17.89
C THR A 238 -11.46 6.98 -18.85
N ARG A 239 -11.15 7.38 -20.10
CA ARG A 239 -10.55 6.48 -21.10
C ARG A 239 -9.18 5.98 -20.68
N GLU A 240 -8.31 6.87 -20.20
CA GLU A 240 -6.98 6.48 -19.74
C GLU A 240 -7.05 5.54 -18.53
N LEU A 241 -7.93 5.84 -17.58
CA LEU A 241 -8.14 4.99 -16.42
C LEU A 241 -8.71 3.62 -16.83
N ALA A 242 -9.67 3.58 -17.74
CA ALA A 242 -10.23 2.35 -18.28
C ALA A 242 -9.16 1.49 -18.96
N ARG A 243 -8.28 2.11 -19.78
CA ARG A 243 -7.15 1.44 -20.44
C ARG A 243 -6.20 0.79 -19.43
N ARG A 244 -5.90 1.48 -18.32
CA ARG A 244 -5.02 0.96 -17.28
C ARG A 244 -5.67 -0.15 -16.43
N LEU A 245 -6.96 -0.04 -16.15
CA LEU A 245 -7.69 -1.03 -15.34
C LEU A 245 -8.00 -2.30 -16.15
N PHE A 246 -8.31 -2.11 -17.43
CA PHE A 246 -8.77 -3.13 -18.34
C PHE A 246 -7.93 -3.08 -19.62
N PRO A 247 -6.63 -3.43 -19.55
CA PRO A 247 -5.83 -3.58 -20.76
C PRO A 247 -6.58 -4.57 -21.67
N SER A 248 -6.84 -4.16 -22.91
CA SER A 248 -7.44 -5.02 -23.92
C SER A 248 -6.55 -6.25 -24.09
N GLU A 249 -7.14 -7.44 -24.11
CA GLU A 249 -6.43 -8.70 -24.39
C GLU A 249 -5.91 -8.75 -25.85
N ASP A 250 -6.18 -7.72 -26.66
CA ASP A 250 -5.82 -7.61 -28.08
C ASP A 250 -4.38 -7.10 -28.36
N ASP A 251 -3.55 -6.90 -27.32
CA ASP A 251 -2.13 -6.49 -27.45
C ASP A 251 -1.13 -7.65 -27.21
N ASP A 252 -1.61 -8.91 -27.14
CA ASP A 252 -0.77 -10.13 -27.12
C ASP A 252 -0.72 -10.85 -28.49
#